data_AF-A0A942DTL9-F1
#
_entry.id   AF-A0A942DTL9-F1
#
_cell.length_a   1.000
_cell.length_b   1.000
_cell.length_c   1.000
_cell.angle_alpha   90.00
_cell.angle_beta   90.00
_cell.angle_gamma   90.00
#
_symmetry.space_group_name_H-M   'P 1'
#
loop_
_entity.id
_entity.type
_entity.pdbx_description
1 polymer ?
#
loop_
_entity_poly.entity_id
_entity_poly.type
_entity_poly.pdbx_seq_one_letter_code
_entity_poly.pdbx_strand_id
1 'polypeptide(L)'
;MDSFAAQSSSSVLRETLLSRKPNPLAPVAMAMATLVVVLLSIAAWTDFAGAEEWMRASRDAVFSKHQYWKAWTTLFVHGDGKHLLSNSFLFFILGTFLTGYFGITRVLLSALIFGGLTNLYVLQGMPAEVHLIGLSGVVFWMGGAWLILYFMIDRKRTLMHRFLRAMGVGLLLFMPAEAFDASISYESHFVGFILGIIAGLLYFYFNKKSLREAEIYEAAPIEDESAAVF
;
A
#
# COMPACT_ATOMS: atom_id res chain seq x y z
N MET A 1 -34.61 -40.86 11.07
CA MET A 1 -35.66 -39.83 11.09
C MET A 1 -34.99 -38.51 10.84
N ASP A 2 -34.85 -38.24 9.55
CA ASP A 2 -34.21 -37.09 8.96
C ASP A 2 -35.04 -35.83 9.22
N SER A 3 -34.37 -34.75 9.63
CA SER A 3 -34.91 -33.39 9.52
C SER A 3 -33.85 -32.39 9.02
N PHE A 4 -32.84 -32.86 8.29
CA PHE A 4 -32.00 -32.03 7.42
C PHE A 4 -32.56 -31.97 6.00
N ALA A 5 -33.88 -31.86 5.88
CA ALA A 5 -34.55 -31.66 4.60
C ALA A 5 -34.62 -30.15 4.30
N ALA A 6 -33.95 -29.78 3.20
CA ALA A 6 -34.15 -28.56 2.41
C ALA A 6 -33.78 -27.21 3.06
N GLN A 7 -32.51 -26.82 2.92
CA GLN A 7 -32.13 -25.41 2.83
C GLN A 7 -31.48 -25.15 1.48
N SER A 8 -32.28 -25.20 0.41
CA SER A 8 -31.90 -24.68 -0.91
C SER A 8 -32.15 -23.17 -0.98
N SER A 9 -31.46 -22.40 -0.15
CA SER A 9 -31.33 -20.95 -0.37
C SER A 9 -29.87 -20.68 -0.71
N SER A 10 -29.54 -20.65 -1.99
CA SER A 10 -28.23 -20.18 -2.45
C SER A 10 -27.99 -18.80 -1.85
N SER A 11 -27.08 -18.65 -0.89
CA SER A 11 -26.79 -17.35 -0.28
C SER A 11 -25.65 -16.67 -1.03
N VAL A 12 -25.82 -15.40 -1.40
CA VAL A 12 -24.81 -14.61 -2.13
C VAL A 12 -24.12 -13.64 -1.17
N LEU A 13 -22.79 -13.57 -1.24
CA LEU A 13 -22.01 -12.59 -0.48
C LEU A 13 -22.23 -11.18 -1.05
N ARG A 14 -22.82 -10.30 -0.25
CA ARG A 14 -23.19 -8.94 -0.65
C ARG A 14 -22.25 -7.88 -0.12
N GLU A 15 -21.82 -8.03 1.13
CA GLU A 15 -20.94 -7.06 1.76
C GLU A 15 -19.71 -7.70 2.37
N THR A 16 -18.62 -6.93 2.37
CA THR A 16 -17.38 -7.23 3.08
C THR A 16 -16.96 -5.98 3.82
N LEU A 17 -15.86 -6.04 4.59
CA LEU A 17 -15.28 -4.83 5.21
C LEU A 17 -15.09 -3.68 4.19
N LEU A 18 -14.67 -4.02 2.96
CA LEU A 18 -14.40 -3.02 1.91
C LEU A 18 -15.67 -2.48 1.23
N SER A 19 -16.86 -3.01 1.56
CA SER A 19 -18.13 -2.39 1.18
C SER A 19 -18.53 -1.23 2.10
N ARG A 20 -17.98 -1.18 3.32
CA ARG A 20 -18.36 -0.20 4.34
C ARG A 20 -17.71 1.15 4.05
N LYS A 21 -18.29 2.23 4.58
CA LYS A 21 -17.64 3.55 4.51
C LYS A 21 -16.33 3.52 5.32
N PRO A 22 -15.19 3.93 4.74
CA PRO A 22 -13.93 4.01 5.47
C PRO A 22 -14.00 5.06 6.58
N ASN A 23 -13.08 4.99 7.53
CA ASN A 23 -12.96 5.99 8.58
C ASN A 23 -12.84 7.41 7.98
N PRO A 24 -13.74 8.35 8.31
CA PRO A 24 -13.74 9.69 7.71
C PRO A 24 -12.53 10.54 8.10
N LEU A 25 -11.80 10.18 9.17
CA LEU A 25 -10.57 10.86 9.58
C LEU A 25 -9.36 10.43 8.74
N ALA A 26 -9.45 9.33 7.99
CA ALA A 26 -8.37 8.82 7.13
C ALA A 26 -7.84 9.85 6.12
N PRO A 27 -8.68 10.51 5.30
CA PRO A 27 -8.18 11.52 4.35
C PRO A 27 -7.54 12.71 5.07
N VAL A 28 -8.04 13.12 6.25
CA VAL A 28 -7.44 14.21 7.03
C VAL A 28 -6.07 13.82 7.54
N ALA A 29 -5.95 12.63 8.16
CA ALA A 29 -4.67 12.11 8.64
C ALA A 29 -3.64 11.95 7.52
N MET A 30 -4.08 11.47 6.35
CA MET A 30 -3.21 11.33 5.20
C MET A 30 -2.85 12.66 4.53
N ALA A 31 -3.76 13.65 4.51
CA ALA A 31 -3.41 14.99 4.06
C ALA A 31 -2.32 15.60 4.95
N MET A 32 -2.41 15.44 6.27
CA MET A 32 -1.37 15.88 7.20
C MET A 32 -0.05 15.13 6.99
N ALA A 33 -0.09 13.81 6.81
CA ALA A 33 1.10 13.01 6.54
C ALA A 33 1.78 13.40 5.21
N THR A 34 1.00 13.61 4.14
CA THR A 34 1.50 14.10 2.86
C THR A 34 2.08 15.50 2.98
N LEU A 35 1.45 16.39 3.74
CA LEU A 35 1.99 17.72 4.00
C LEU A 35 3.36 17.64 4.68
N VAL A 36 3.54 16.75 5.66
CA VAL A 36 4.85 16.51 6.30
C VAL A 36 5.89 16.05 5.26
N VAL A 37 5.53 15.13 4.35
CA VAL A 37 6.43 14.70 3.27
C VAL A 37 6.86 15.89 2.41
N VAL A 38 5.91 16.72 1.98
CA VAL A 38 6.20 17.90 1.15
C VAL A 38 7.09 18.90 1.89
N LEU A 39 6.78 19.22 3.14
CA LEU A 39 7.56 20.18 3.94
C LEU A 39 8.98 19.70 4.17
N LEU A 40 9.18 18.41 4.47
CA LEU A 40 10.51 17.84 4.67
C LEU A 40 11.30 17.75 3.35
N SER A 41 10.64 17.51 2.22
CA SER A 41 11.30 17.59 0.91
C SER A 41 11.74 19.02 0.56
N ILE A 42 10.91 20.03 0.88
CA ILE A 42 11.29 21.44 0.72
C ILE A 42 12.46 21.79 1.64
N ALA A 43 12.45 21.33 2.89
CA ALA A 43 13.56 21.53 3.82
C ALA A 43 14.86 20.94 3.26
N ALA A 44 14.81 19.73 2.69
CA ALA A 44 15.97 19.11 2.04
C ALA A 44 16.46 19.87 0.81
N TRP A 45 15.57 20.41 -0.04
CA TRP A 45 15.97 21.20 -1.22
C TRP A 45 16.54 22.58 -0.88
N THR A 46 16.08 23.18 0.21
CA THR A 46 16.55 24.48 0.68
C THR A 46 17.74 24.38 1.63
N ASP A 47 18.21 23.15 1.87
CA ASP A 47 19.19 22.79 2.89
C ASP A 47 18.91 23.42 4.27
N PHE A 48 17.64 23.50 4.63
CA PHE A 48 17.21 24.10 5.89
C PHE A 48 17.81 23.29 7.06
N ALA A 49 18.62 23.95 7.89
CA ALA A 49 19.34 23.32 9.00
C ALA A 49 20.21 22.10 8.57
N GLY A 50 20.81 22.15 7.36
CA GLY A 50 21.67 21.07 6.86
C GLY A 50 20.91 19.81 6.43
N ALA A 51 19.61 19.93 6.17
CA ALA A 51 18.70 18.83 5.82
C ALA A 51 19.20 17.98 4.66
N GLU A 52 19.88 18.56 3.67
CA GLU A 52 20.39 17.78 2.54
C GLU A 52 21.35 16.68 3.01
N GLU A 53 22.27 17.04 3.92
CA GLU A 53 23.34 16.15 4.39
C GLU A 53 22.84 15.12 5.40
N TRP A 54 22.03 15.51 6.39
CA TRP A 54 21.60 14.58 7.42
C TRP A 54 20.43 13.69 6.99
N MET A 55 19.69 14.05 5.94
CA MET A 55 18.54 13.26 5.47
C MET A 55 18.88 12.20 4.42
N ARG A 56 19.76 12.51 3.46
CA ARG A 56 20.09 11.59 2.35
C ARG A 56 20.85 10.36 2.82
N ALA A 57 20.48 9.20 2.30
CA ALA A 57 21.13 7.93 2.63
C ALA A 57 22.07 7.48 1.52
N SER A 58 23.28 7.09 1.88
CA SER A 58 24.18 6.28 1.05
C SER A 58 24.55 5.01 1.81
N ARG A 59 25.08 4.01 1.10
CA ARG A 59 25.56 2.78 1.73
C ARG A 59 26.69 3.07 2.72
N ASP A 60 27.62 3.95 2.35
CA ASP A 60 28.72 4.34 3.23
C ASP A 60 28.21 5.03 4.51
N ALA A 61 27.30 6.00 4.37
CA ALA A 61 26.74 6.71 5.51
C ALA A 61 26.04 5.76 6.49
N VAL A 62 25.21 4.85 5.97
CA VAL A 62 24.42 3.94 6.81
C VAL A 62 25.27 2.84 7.43
N PHE A 63 26.11 2.16 6.66
CA PHE A 63 26.80 0.94 7.12
C PHE A 63 28.24 1.17 7.58
N SER A 64 28.99 2.09 6.97
CA SER A 64 30.36 2.41 7.38
C SER A 64 30.39 3.44 8.52
N LYS A 65 29.55 4.48 8.41
CA LYS A 65 29.49 5.58 9.40
C LYS A 65 28.39 5.40 10.45
N HIS A 66 27.69 4.26 10.43
CA HIS A 66 26.64 3.89 11.39
C HIS A 66 25.48 4.90 11.50
N GLN A 67 25.18 5.63 10.43
CA GLN A 67 24.12 6.63 10.40
C GLN A 67 22.76 6.01 10.02
N TYR A 68 22.32 5.00 10.78
CA TYR A 68 21.16 4.17 10.43
C TYR A 68 19.85 4.97 10.27
N TRP A 69 19.70 6.10 10.97
CA TRP A 69 18.52 6.95 10.82
C TRP A 69 18.33 7.47 9.39
N LYS A 70 19.41 7.56 8.59
CA LYS A 70 19.37 7.99 7.20
C LYS A 70 18.46 7.10 6.34
N ALA A 71 18.35 5.82 6.66
CA ALA A 71 17.43 4.91 5.98
C ALA A 71 15.95 5.31 6.13
N TRP A 72 15.59 6.08 7.17
CA TRP A 72 14.23 6.60 7.37
C TRP A 72 14.10 8.05 6.90
N THR A 73 15.06 8.91 7.20
CA THR A 73 14.98 10.33 6.82
C THR A 73 14.99 10.50 5.30
N THR A 74 15.63 9.60 4.56
CA THR A 74 15.70 9.66 3.10
C THR A 74 14.35 9.44 2.41
N LEU A 75 13.36 8.87 3.12
CA LEU A 75 11.97 8.77 2.65
C LEU A 75 11.36 10.13 2.31
N PHE A 76 11.90 11.20 2.89
CA PHE A 76 11.41 12.56 2.75
C PHE A 76 12.27 13.43 1.82
N VAL A 77 13.29 12.86 1.17
CA VAL A 77 14.10 13.56 0.18
C VAL A 77 13.66 13.13 -1.22
N HIS A 78 13.49 14.08 -2.15
CA HIS A 78 13.09 13.79 -3.53
C HIS A 78 14.04 14.48 -4.51
N GLY A 79 14.21 13.90 -5.71
CA GLY A 79 15.10 14.46 -6.72
C GLY A 79 14.57 15.76 -7.32
N ASP A 80 13.25 15.84 -7.54
CA ASP A 80 12.58 17.00 -8.11
C ASP A 80 11.08 17.05 -7.76
N GLY A 81 10.41 18.11 -8.21
CA GLY A 81 8.99 18.35 -7.99
C GLY A 81 8.07 17.32 -8.63
N LYS A 82 8.44 16.73 -9.77
CA LYS A 82 7.62 15.70 -10.44
C LYS A 82 7.62 14.41 -9.62
N HIS A 83 8.79 13.98 -9.17
CA HIS A 83 8.94 12.80 -8.30
C HIS A 83 8.25 12.98 -6.95
N LEU A 84 8.34 14.17 -6.35
CA LEU A 84 7.60 14.48 -5.13
C LEU A 84 6.09 14.43 -5.34
N LEU A 85 5.60 15.00 -6.45
CA LEU A 85 4.17 15.04 -6.77
C LEU A 85 3.60 13.63 -7.01
N SER A 86 4.29 12.80 -7.81
CA SER A 86 3.83 11.44 -8.12
C SER A 86 3.78 10.56 -6.87
N ASN A 87 4.82 10.60 -6.04
CA ASN A 87 4.85 9.87 -4.76
C ASN A 87 3.78 10.39 -3.80
N SER A 88 3.63 11.72 -3.66
CA SER A 88 2.64 12.31 -2.74
C SER A 88 1.21 11.97 -3.14
N PHE A 89 0.92 11.95 -4.44
CA PHE A 89 -0.39 11.58 -4.97
C PHE A 89 -0.76 10.13 -4.64
N LEU A 90 0.12 9.17 -4.96
CA LEU A 90 -0.13 7.76 -4.67
C LEU A 90 -0.11 7.46 -3.17
N PHE A 91 0.81 8.07 -2.41
CA PHE A 91 0.88 7.96 -0.96
C PHE A 91 -0.43 8.43 -0.31
N PHE A 92 -0.97 9.58 -0.74
CA PHE A 92 -2.24 10.08 -0.24
C PHE A 92 -3.41 9.13 -0.54
N ILE A 93 -3.54 8.67 -1.79
CA ILE A 93 -4.67 7.83 -2.20
C ILE A 93 -4.61 6.45 -1.52
N LEU A 94 -3.48 5.75 -1.65
CA LEU A 94 -3.31 4.41 -1.07
C LEU A 94 -3.34 4.45 0.45
N GLY A 95 -2.68 5.46 1.03
CA GLY A 95 -2.70 5.68 2.46
C GLY A 95 -4.12 5.97 2.98
N THR A 96 -4.95 6.71 2.24
CA THR A 96 -6.34 7.01 2.66
C THR A 96 -7.17 5.74 2.70
N PHE A 97 -7.03 4.87 1.69
CA PHE A 97 -7.71 3.57 1.70
C PHE A 97 -7.20 2.68 2.84
N LEU A 98 -5.89 2.54 2.98
CA LEU A 98 -5.32 1.67 4.01
C LEU A 98 -5.68 2.15 5.43
N THR A 99 -5.46 3.44 5.73
CA THR A 99 -5.80 4.01 7.05
C THR A 99 -7.31 3.97 7.31
N GLY A 100 -8.12 4.15 6.27
CA GLY A 100 -9.59 4.10 6.32
C GLY A 100 -10.17 2.76 6.76
N TYR A 101 -9.57 1.64 6.33
CA TYR A 101 -10.08 0.29 6.64
C TYR A 101 -9.26 -0.43 7.73
N PHE A 102 -7.96 -0.14 7.83
CA PHE A 102 -7.03 -0.88 8.68
C PHE A 102 -6.46 -0.04 9.83
N GLY A 103 -6.88 1.22 9.96
CA GLY A 103 -6.57 2.09 11.09
C GLY A 103 -5.32 2.95 10.88
N ILE A 104 -5.46 4.23 11.24
CA ILE A 104 -4.47 5.29 10.98
C ILE A 104 -3.10 4.96 11.57
N THR A 105 -3.02 4.73 12.88
CA THR A 105 -1.75 4.51 13.59
C THR A 105 -1.01 3.27 13.05
N ARG A 106 -1.73 2.16 12.86
CA ARG A 106 -1.13 0.91 12.37
C ARG A 106 -0.50 1.08 10.99
N VAL A 107 -1.22 1.71 10.07
CA VAL A 107 -0.74 1.92 8.70
C VAL A 107 0.42 2.91 8.64
N LEU A 108 0.36 4.05 9.35
CA LEU A 108 1.45 5.03 9.33
C LEU A 108 2.74 4.50 9.98
N LEU A 109 2.63 3.78 11.10
CA LEU A 109 3.80 3.13 11.71
C LEU A 109 4.36 2.03 10.81
N SER A 110 3.50 1.24 10.17
CA SER A 110 3.94 0.19 9.25
C SER A 110 4.63 0.79 8.02
N ALA A 111 4.11 1.90 7.48
CA ALA A 111 4.72 2.63 6.38
C ALA A 111 6.14 3.10 6.73
N LEU A 112 6.35 3.66 7.92
CA LEU A 112 7.68 4.06 8.39
C LEU A 112 8.61 2.87 8.61
N ILE A 113 8.12 1.80 9.26
CA ILE A 113 8.92 0.59 9.52
C ILE A 113 9.34 -0.05 8.21
N PHE A 114 8.39 -0.40 7.34
CA PHE A 114 8.68 -1.10 6.09
C PHE A 114 9.42 -0.21 5.09
N GLY A 115 9.18 1.10 5.08
CA GLY A 115 9.97 2.04 4.28
C GLY A 115 11.45 2.02 4.65
N GLY A 116 11.77 2.12 5.95
CA GLY A 116 13.15 2.02 6.42
C GLY A 116 13.77 0.65 6.17
N LEU A 117 13.02 -0.44 6.36
CA LEU A 117 13.49 -1.80 6.06
C LEU A 117 13.78 -1.99 4.57
N THR A 118 12.94 -1.46 3.68
CA THR A 118 13.20 -1.45 2.23
C THR A 118 14.50 -0.73 1.94
N ASN A 119 14.69 0.48 2.49
CA ASN A 119 15.91 1.26 2.26
C ASN A 119 17.16 0.55 2.81
N LEU A 120 17.08 -0.02 4.02
CA LEU A 120 18.20 -0.80 4.59
C LEU A 120 18.56 -2.00 3.73
N TYR A 121 17.59 -2.69 3.13
CA TYR A 121 17.87 -3.80 2.23
C TYR A 121 18.55 -3.32 0.95
N VAL A 122 17.95 -2.35 0.27
CA VAL A 122 18.43 -1.86 -1.03
C VAL A 122 19.83 -1.23 -0.92
N LEU A 123 20.09 -0.46 0.13
CA LEU A 123 21.38 0.19 0.34
C LEU A 123 22.55 -0.80 0.43
N GLN A 124 22.32 -2.07 0.80
CA GLN A 124 23.38 -3.08 0.84
C GLN A 124 23.90 -3.42 -0.57
N GLY A 125 23.02 -3.36 -1.58
CA GLY A 125 23.34 -3.63 -2.98
C GLY A 125 23.87 -2.43 -3.75
N MET A 126 23.71 -1.21 -3.22
CA MET A 126 24.11 0.02 -3.92
C MET A 126 25.62 0.31 -3.82
N PRO A 127 26.20 1.06 -4.78
CA PRO A 127 27.55 1.60 -4.64
C PRO A 127 27.66 2.53 -3.41
N ALA A 128 28.85 2.58 -2.79
CA ALA A 128 29.08 3.25 -1.50
C ALA A 128 28.57 4.70 -1.43
N GLU A 129 28.83 5.47 -2.50
CA GLU A 129 28.58 6.92 -2.56
C GLU A 129 27.27 7.29 -3.27
N VAL A 130 26.52 6.31 -3.81
CA VAL A 130 25.26 6.60 -4.48
C VAL A 130 24.17 6.82 -3.44
N HIS A 131 23.44 7.92 -3.59
CA HIS A 131 22.35 8.26 -2.69
C HIS A 131 21.04 7.57 -3.10
N LEU A 132 20.40 6.91 -2.13
CA LEU A 132 19.02 6.47 -2.22
C LEU A 132 18.13 7.55 -1.62
N ILE A 133 17.12 8.01 -2.36
CA ILE A 133 16.15 9.02 -1.93
C ILE A 133 14.73 8.64 -2.36
N GLY A 134 13.73 9.11 -1.62
CA GLY A 134 12.33 9.09 -2.04
C GLY A 134 11.44 8.18 -1.21
N LEU A 135 10.15 8.50 -1.24
CA LEU A 135 9.09 7.77 -0.54
C LEU A 135 8.60 6.53 -1.31
N SER A 136 9.10 6.29 -2.52
CA SER A 136 8.49 5.32 -3.44
C SER A 136 8.47 3.88 -2.90
N GLY A 137 9.49 3.45 -2.15
CA GLY A 137 9.47 2.15 -1.46
C GLY A 137 8.23 1.97 -0.55
N VAL A 138 7.82 3.03 0.15
CA VAL A 138 6.60 3.06 0.97
C VAL A 138 5.34 3.04 0.10
N VAL A 139 5.33 3.79 -1.01
CA VAL A 139 4.21 3.80 -1.95
C VAL A 139 3.97 2.40 -2.53
N PHE A 140 5.03 1.72 -2.94
CA PHE A 140 4.95 0.35 -3.44
C PHE A 140 4.57 -0.65 -2.34
N TRP A 141 5.04 -0.46 -1.11
CA TRP A 141 4.57 -1.23 0.06
C TRP A 141 3.06 -1.06 0.28
N MET A 142 2.56 0.17 0.26
CA MET A 142 1.12 0.46 0.37
C MET A 142 0.34 -0.20 -0.78
N GLY A 143 0.88 -0.14 -1.99
CA GLY A 143 0.32 -0.79 -3.17
C GLY A 143 0.18 -2.30 -3.01
N GLY A 144 1.29 -2.98 -2.69
CA GLY A 144 1.32 -4.42 -2.46
C GLY A 144 0.35 -4.84 -1.35
N ALA A 145 0.34 -4.12 -0.23
CA ALA A 145 -0.56 -4.36 0.88
C ALA A 145 -2.04 -4.17 0.48
N TRP A 146 -2.37 -3.08 -0.21
CA TRP A 146 -3.74 -2.81 -0.64
C TRP A 146 -4.25 -3.87 -1.62
N LEU A 147 -3.45 -4.23 -2.64
CA LEU A 147 -3.85 -5.19 -3.66
C LEU A 147 -4.07 -6.59 -3.08
N ILE A 148 -3.18 -7.05 -2.19
CA ILE A 148 -3.35 -8.37 -1.57
C ILE A 148 -4.51 -8.40 -0.59
N LEU A 149 -4.73 -7.32 0.19
CA LEU A 149 -5.85 -7.21 1.12
C LEU A 149 -7.17 -7.12 0.37
N TYR A 150 -7.25 -6.33 -0.70
CA TYR A 150 -8.38 -6.34 -1.63
C TYR A 150 -8.64 -7.74 -2.16
N PHE A 151 -7.58 -8.38 -2.68
CA PHE A 151 -7.68 -9.73 -3.22
C PHE A 151 -8.06 -10.74 -2.14
N MET A 152 -7.82 -10.55 -0.85
CA MET A 152 -8.22 -11.50 0.21
C MET A 152 -9.61 -11.21 0.80
N ILE A 153 -10.00 -9.94 0.89
CA ILE A 153 -11.18 -9.47 1.60
C ILE A 153 -12.39 -9.34 0.68
N ASP A 154 -12.26 -8.74 -0.51
CA ASP A 154 -13.38 -8.54 -1.42
C ASP A 154 -13.73 -9.81 -2.20
N ARG A 155 -14.47 -10.72 -1.55
CA ARG A 155 -14.87 -12.03 -2.09
C ARG A 155 -16.17 -12.03 -2.89
N LYS A 156 -16.74 -10.85 -3.19
CA LYS A 156 -18.01 -10.70 -3.92
C LYS A 156 -17.94 -11.16 -5.38
N ARG A 157 -16.73 -11.37 -5.91
CA ARG A 157 -16.46 -11.79 -7.29
C ARG A 157 -15.67 -13.09 -7.33
N THR A 158 -15.69 -13.74 -8.49
CA THR A 158 -14.86 -14.93 -8.75
C THR A 158 -13.37 -14.65 -8.53
N LEU A 159 -12.61 -15.70 -8.25
CA LEU A 159 -11.15 -15.60 -8.06
C LEU A 159 -10.46 -14.94 -9.26
N MET A 160 -10.83 -15.32 -10.48
CA MET A 160 -10.28 -14.75 -11.71
C MET A 160 -10.57 -13.25 -11.83
N HIS A 161 -11.80 -12.81 -11.59
CA HIS A 161 -12.13 -11.37 -11.64
C HIS A 161 -11.38 -10.56 -10.59
N ARG A 162 -11.19 -11.11 -9.39
CA ARG A 162 -10.42 -10.44 -8.33
C ARG A 162 -8.95 -10.31 -8.73
N PHE A 163 -8.37 -11.38 -9.28
CA PHE A 163 -7.01 -11.40 -9.78
C PHE A 163 -6.82 -10.39 -10.91
N LEU A 164 -7.65 -10.43 -11.96
CA LEU A 164 -7.58 -9.51 -13.09
C LEU A 164 -7.74 -8.05 -12.66
N ARG A 165 -8.64 -7.76 -11.70
CA ARG A 165 -8.81 -6.41 -11.17
C ARG A 165 -7.60 -5.94 -10.35
N ALA A 166 -7.06 -6.80 -9.49
CA ALA A 166 -5.85 -6.46 -8.73
C ALA A 166 -4.65 -6.24 -9.66
N MET A 167 -4.47 -7.11 -10.66
CA MET A 167 -3.44 -6.99 -11.68
C MET A 167 -3.62 -5.72 -12.52
N GLY A 168 -4.82 -5.46 -13.03
CA GLY A 168 -5.11 -4.27 -13.84
C GLY A 168 -4.90 -2.96 -13.07
N VAL A 169 -5.34 -2.89 -11.82
CA VAL A 169 -5.06 -1.73 -10.95
C VAL A 169 -3.57 -1.61 -10.65
N GLY A 170 -2.89 -2.74 -10.37
CA GLY A 170 -1.45 -2.74 -10.14
C GLY A 170 -0.66 -2.23 -11.34
N LEU A 171 -0.99 -2.70 -12.54
CA LEU A 171 -0.39 -2.20 -13.78
C LEU A 171 -0.71 -0.71 -13.98
N LEU A 172 -1.95 -0.29 -13.83
CA LEU A 172 -2.33 1.12 -14.01
C LEU A 172 -1.57 2.07 -13.06
N LEU A 173 -1.37 1.67 -11.80
CA LEU A 173 -0.75 2.53 -10.77
C LEU A 173 0.77 2.45 -10.76
N PHE A 174 1.35 1.27 -11.03
CA PHE A 174 2.78 0.98 -10.82
C PHE A 174 3.55 0.70 -12.11
N MET A 175 2.89 0.76 -13.26
CA MET A 175 3.51 0.84 -14.57
C MET A 175 3.54 2.28 -15.14
N PRO A 176 3.87 3.38 -14.41
CA PRO A 176 4.06 4.67 -15.07
C PRO A 176 5.26 4.63 -16.03
N ALA A 177 5.26 5.58 -16.98
CA ALA A 177 6.24 5.81 -18.06
C ALA A 177 7.70 6.00 -17.62
N GLU A 178 7.97 5.94 -16.32
CA GLU A 178 9.26 6.13 -15.65
C GLU A 178 10.10 4.85 -15.60
N ALA A 179 9.59 3.73 -16.14
CA ALA A 179 10.26 2.42 -16.22
C ALA A 179 11.63 2.42 -16.95
N PHE A 180 12.04 3.55 -17.52
CA PHE A 180 13.31 3.72 -18.25
C PHE A 180 14.19 4.84 -17.69
N ASP A 181 13.86 5.42 -16.54
CA ASP A 181 14.68 6.43 -15.89
C ASP A 181 15.77 5.77 -15.04
N ALA A 182 17.05 6.07 -15.31
CA ALA A 182 18.19 5.51 -14.60
C ALA A 182 18.35 6.09 -13.18
N SER A 183 17.68 7.20 -12.85
CA SER A 183 17.70 7.82 -11.52
C SER A 183 16.74 7.15 -10.53
N ILE A 184 15.93 6.18 -10.98
CA ILE A 184 14.91 5.51 -10.18
C ILE A 184 15.41 4.16 -9.66
N SER A 185 15.23 3.94 -8.35
CA SER A 185 15.54 2.66 -7.72
C SER A 185 14.42 1.64 -7.94
N TYR A 186 14.51 0.86 -9.03
CA TYR A 186 13.59 -0.26 -9.29
C TYR A 186 13.63 -1.32 -8.18
N GLU A 187 14.78 -1.51 -7.55
CA GLU A 187 14.93 -2.44 -6.44
C GLU A 187 14.09 -2.01 -5.22
N SER A 188 14.07 -0.70 -4.90
CA SER A 188 13.20 -0.17 -3.84
C SER A 188 11.72 -0.39 -4.12
N HIS A 189 11.30 -0.24 -5.38
CA HIS A 189 9.93 -0.51 -5.79
C HIS A 189 9.57 -1.98 -5.62
N PHE A 190 10.42 -2.88 -6.12
CA PHE A 190 10.20 -4.32 -6.02
C PHE A 190 10.17 -4.81 -4.57
N VAL A 191 11.20 -4.47 -3.79
CA VAL A 191 11.32 -4.87 -2.38
C VAL A 191 10.16 -4.29 -1.56
N GLY A 192 9.84 -3.01 -1.74
CA GLY A 192 8.69 -2.38 -1.10
C GLY A 192 7.39 -3.12 -1.40
N PHE A 193 7.13 -3.43 -2.67
CA PHE A 193 5.93 -4.15 -3.11
C PHE A 193 5.81 -5.55 -2.49
N ILE A 194 6.89 -6.32 -2.49
CA ILE A 194 6.92 -7.66 -1.91
C ILE A 194 6.69 -7.60 -0.39
N LEU A 195 7.35 -6.68 0.31
CA LEU A 195 7.10 -6.47 1.75
C LEU A 195 5.66 -6.04 2.02
N GLY A 196 5.06 -5.27 1.12
CA GLY A 196 3.63 -4.90 1.16
C GLY A 196 2.72 -6.11 1.07
N ILE A 197 2.96 -7.00 0.11
CA ILE A 197 2.22 -8.27 -0.03
C ILE A 197 2.34 -9.10 1.24
N ILE A 198 3.57 -9.29 1.74
CA ILE A 198 3.82 -10.08 2.95
C ILE A 198 3.09 -9.47 4.16
N ALA A 199 3.21 -8.16 4.37
CA ALA A 199 2.53 -7.45 5.46
C ALA A 199 1.01 -7.58 5.37
N GLY A 200 0.44 -7.46 4.17
CA GLY A 200 -0.99 -7.65 3.94
C GLY A 200 -1.46 -9.09 4.19
N LEU A 201 -0.68 -10.10 3.78
CA LEU A 201 -0.97 -11.51 4.09
C LEU A 201 -0.92 -11.80 5.59
N LEU A 202 0.09 -11.29 6.29
CA LEU A 202 0.21 -11.44 7.75
C LEU A 202 -0.97 -10.75 8.46
N TYR A 203 -1.30 -9.52 8.06
CA TYR A 203 -2.46 -8.82 8.60
C TYR A 203 -3.74 -9.63 8.40
N PHE A 204 -3.97 -10.13 7.18
CA PHE A 204 -5.12 -10.97 6.88
C PHE A 204 -5.14 -12.24 7.73
N TYR A 205 -4.01 -12.93 7.85
CA TYR A 205 -3.89 -14.16 8.64
C TYR A 205 -4.29 -13.95 10.11
N PHE A 206 -3.72 -12.94 10.76
CA PHE A 206 -3.99 -12.65 12.18
C PHE A 206 -5.38 -12.06 12.43
N ASN A 207 -6.00 -11.40 11.45
CA ASN A 207 -7.32 -10.79 11.59
C ASN A 207 -8.43 -11.56 10.86
N LYS A 208 -8.14 -12.76 10.34
CA LYS A 208 -9.03 -13.52 9.45
C LYS A 208 -10.42 -13.67 10.02
N LYS A 209 -10.55 -14.01 11.31
CA LYS A 209 -11.85 -14.18 11.98
C LYS A 209 -12.68 -12.89 11.90
N SER A 210 -12.15 -11.77 12.39
CA SER A 210 -12.82 -10.47 12.38
C SER A 210 -13.16 -9.99 10.95
N LEU A 211 -12.25 -10.21 9.99
CA LEU A 211 -12.48 -9.84 8.59
C LEU A 211 -13.60 -10.66 7.94
N ARG A 212 -13.80 -11.92 8.35
CA ARG A 212 -14.87 -12.79 7.85
C ARG A 212 -16.20 -12.56 8.57
N GLU A 213 -16.18 -12.21 9.85
CA GLU A 213 -17.38 -11.76 10.57
C GLU A 213 -17.97 -10.47 9.99
N ALA A 214 -17.17 -9.68 9.25
CA ALA A 214 -17.65 -8.50 8.55
C ALA A 214 -18.44 -8.80 7.26
N GLU A 215 -18.52 -10.06 6.84
CA GLU A 215 -19.21 -10.48 5.62
C GLU A 215 -20.72 -10.64 5.85
N ILE A 216 -21.54 -10.14 4.92
CA ILE A 216 -23.00 -10.26 4.96
C ILE A 216 -23.47 -11.05 3.74
N TYR A 217 -24.23 -12.11 4.01
CA TYR A 217 -24.83 -12.99 3.02
C TYR A 217 -26.33 -12.74 2.95
N GLU A 218 -26.87 -12.60 1.73
CA GLU A 218 -28.30 -12.49 1.47
C GLU A 218 -28.78 -13.72 0.68
N ALA A 219 -30.07 -14.03 0.74
CA ALA A 219 -30.65 -15.04 -0.14
C ALA A 219 -30.47 -14.62 -1.61
N ALA A 220 -30.09 -15.55 -2.48
CA ALA A 220 -30.02 -15.30 -3.91
C ALA A 220 -31.41 -14.89 -4.40
N PRO A 221 -31.49 -13.93 -5.33
CA PRO A 221 -32.73 -13.68 -6.04
C PRO A 221 -33.20 -14.99 -6.67
N ILE A 222 -34.48 -15.31 -6.49
CA ILE A 222 -35.12 -16.43 -7.20
C ILE A 222 -35.09 -16.02 -8.68
N GLU A 223 -34.30 -16.71 -9.49
CA GLU A 223 -34.36 -16.55 -10.94
C GLU A 223 -35.75 -17.03 -11.38
N ASP A 224 -36.58 -16.09 -11.81
CA ASP A 224 -37.89 -16.40 -12.39
C ASP A 224 -37.65 -16.95 -13.82
N GLU A 225 -37.44 -18.27 -13.92
CA GLU A 225 -37.25 -18.99 -15.19
C GLU A 225 -38.42 -18.79 -16.18
N SER A 226 -39.55 -18.21 -15.74
CA SER A 226 -40.70 -17.93 -16.60
C SER A 226 -40.48 -16.77 -17.59
N ALA A 227 -39.45 -15.94 -17.41
CA ALA A 227 -39.16 -14.80 -18.29
C ALA A 227 -38.24 -15.12 -19.49
N ALA A 228 -37.72 -16.36 -19.58
CA ALA A 228 -36.81 -16.78 -20.66
C ALA A 228 -37.52 -17.43 -21.87
N VAL A 229 -38.85 -17.44 -21.90
CA VAL A 229 -39.65 -17.98 -23.01
C VAL A 229 -40.42 -16.85 -23.69
N PHE A 230 -39.75 -16.06 -24.54
CA PHE A 230 -40.38 -15.36 -25.67
C PHE A 230 -39.35 -15.13 -26.78
#